data_AF-A0A920PMZ6-F1
#
_entry.id   AF-A0A920PMZ6-F1
#
_cell.length_a   1.000
_cell.length_b   1.000
_cell.length_c   1.000
_cell.angle_alpha   90.00
_cell.angle_beta   90.00
_cell.angle_gamma   90.00
#
_symmetry.space_group_name_H-M   'P 1'
#
loop_
_entity.id
_entity.type
_entity.pdbx_description
1 polymer ?
#
loop_
_entity_poly.entity_id
_entity_poly.type
_entity_poly.pdbx_seq_one_letter_code
_entity_poly.pdbx_strand_id
1 'polypeptide(L)'
;MVAGEYLQKNIDLLARDGRYALIAFLGGSKATVNFAKVMMNRLSISGSTLRPQTTEEKARIADDLKQVVWPLLESGEIRPQFTRAFLWTRQPKHTV
;
A
#
# COMPACT_ATOMS: atom_id res chain seq x y z
N MET A 1 -5.06 -2.81 2.31
CA MET A 1 -5.42 -1.81 3.34
C MET A 1 -6.40 -2.36 4.37
N VAL A 2 -7.45 -3.07 3.93
CA VAL A 2 -8.46 -3.61 4.84
C VAL A 2 -7.94 -4.85 5.59
N ALA A 3 -7.62 -5.94 4.88
CA ALA A 3 -7.31 -7.24 5.49
C ALA A 3 -8.38 -7.72 6.48
N GLY A 4 -8.19 -8.87 7.14
CA GLY A 4 -9.30 -9.64 7.69
C GLY A 4 -10.01 -10.41 6.57
N GLU A 5 -11.33 -10.54 6.64
CA GLU A 5 -12.15 -11.30 5.68
C GLU A 5 -11.99 -10.86 4.21
N TYR A 6 -11.49 -9.64 3.97
CA TYR A 6 -11.19 -9.16 2.62
C TYR A 6 -10.05 -9.90 1.93
N LEU A 7 -9.17 -10.57 2.68
CA LEU A 7 -8.03 -11.27 2.10
C LEU A 7 -8.48 -12.39 1.15
N GLN A 8 -9.46 -13.20 1.56
CA GLN A 8 -10.02 -14.25 0.72
C GLN A 8 -10.68 -13.68 -0.54
N LYS A 9 -11.47 -12.62 -0.39
CA LYS A 9 -12.12 -11.94 -1.54
C LYS A 9 -11.10 -11.43 -2.54
N ASN A 10 -9.99 -10.86 -2.07
CA ASN A 10 -8.92 -10.38 -2.94
C ASN A 10 -8.23 -11.53 -3.66
N ILE A 11 -7.95 -12.64 -2.97
CA ILE A 11 -7.42 -13.87 -3.60
C ILE A 11 -8.38 -14.38 -4.68
N ASP A 12 -9.69 -14.27 -4.44
CA ASP A 12 -10.68 -14.71 -5.39
C ASP A 12 -10.76 -13.88 -6.67
N LEU A 13 -10.35 -12.61 -6.60
CA LEU A 13 -10.33 -11.69 -7.75
C LEU A 13 -9.02 -11.73 -8.54
N LEU A 14 -7.96 -12.33 -8.01
CA LEU A 14 -6.67 -12.36 -8.68
C LEU A 14 -6.69 -13.31 -9.89
N ALA A 15 -6.25 -12.77 -11.03
CA ALA A 15 -5.96 -13.54 -12.23
C ALA A 15 -4.79 -14.52 -12.01
N ARG A 16 -4.61 -15.46 -12.94
CA ARG A 16 -3.42 -16.32 -12.97
C ARG A 16 -2.15 -15.48 -12.96
N ASP A 17 -1.17 -15.90 -12.16
CA ASP A 17 0.10 -15.20 -11.88
C ASP A 17 -0.07 -13.81 -11.21
N GLY A 18 -1.25 -13.55 -10.65
CA GLY A 18 -1.58 -12.30 -9.96
C GLY A 18 -0.75 -12.07 -8.70
N ARG A 19 -0.53 -10.79 -8.38
CA ARG A 19 0.26 -10.35 -7.23
C ARG A 19 -0.58 -9.50 -6.28
N TYR A 20 -0.47 -9.78 -5.00
CA TYR A 20 -1.15 -9.04 -3.94
C TYR A 20 -0.14 -8.45 -2.96
N ALA A 21 -0.12 -7.12 -2.86
CA ALA A 21 0.73 -6.39 -1.93
C ALA A 21 -0.10 -5.89 -0.73
N LEU A 22 0.19 -6.43 0.45
CA LEU A 22 -0.50 -6.14 1.70
C LEU A 22 0.20 -5.00 2.46
N ILE A 23 -0.48 -3.85 2.55
CA ILE A 23 0.11 -2.61 3.11
C ILE A 23 -0.47 -2.15 4.46
N ALA A 24 -1.64 -2.68 4.88
CA ALA A 24 -2.27 -2.36 6.16
C ALA A 24 -3.41 -3.36 6.49
N PHE A 25 -3.86 -3.35 7.76
CA PHE A 25 -4.82 -4.28 8.34
C PHE A 25 -5.99 -3.59 9.08
N LEU A 26 -6.62 -2.57 8.49
CA LEU A 26 -7.71 -1.81 9.14
C LEU A 26 -8.92 -2.66 9.55
N GLY A 27 -9.17 -3.78 8.86
CA GLY A 27 -10.21 -4.77 9.13
C GLY A 27 -9.73 -6.00 9.91
N GLY A 28 -8.52 -5.96 10.46
CA GLY A 28 -7.95 -7.03 11.29
C GLY A 28 -6.71 -7.70 10.67
N SER A 29 -5.78 -8.12 11.52
CA SER A 29 -4.51 -8.73 11.13
C SER A 29 -4.58 -10.24 10.88
N LYS A 30 -5.73 -10.87 11.18
CA LYS A 30 -5.95 -12.31 11.02
C LYS A 30 -7.09 -12.55 10.04
N ALA A 31 -6.96 -13.59 9.22
CA ALA A 31 -7.97 -14.00 8.26
C ALA A 31 -7.90 -15.51 8.01
N THR A 32 -9.03 -16.12 7.70
CA THR A 32 -9.10 -17.48 7.17
C THR A 32 -8.96 -17.44 5.66
N VAL A 33 -8.08 -18.27 5.09
CA VAL A 33 -7.76 -18.25 3.66
C VAL A 33 -7.76 -19.65 3.06
N ASN A 34 -8.38 -19.81 1.90
CA ASN A 34 -8.30 -20.98 1.06
C ASN A 34 -7.14 -20.84 0.06
N PHE A 35 -6.04 -21.55 0.33
CA PHE A 35 -4.83 -21.52 -0.50
C PHE A 35 -4.91 -22.37 -1.79
N ALA A 36 -5.99 -23.11 -2.03
CA ALA A 36 -6.16 -23.88 -3.28
C ALA A 36 -6.03 -22.97 -4.50
N LYS A 37 -6.69 -21.79 -4.46
CA LYS A 37 -6.64 -20.81 -5.54
C LYS A 37 -5.27 -20.17 -5.69
N VAL A 38 -4.55 -19.94 -4.59
CA VAL A 38 -3.16 -19.45 -4.61
C VAL A 38 -2.27 -20.40 -5.40
N MET A 39 -2.40 -21.71 -5.19
CA MET A 39 -1.63 -22.71 -5.93
C MET A 39 -2.06 -22.83 -7.39
N MET A 40 -3.36 -23.01 -7.64
CA MET A 40 -3.90 -23.19 -9.00
C MET A 40 -3.58 -22.01 -9.92
N ASN A 41 -3.64 -20.79 -9.38
CA ASN A 41 -3.35 -19.57 -10.12
C ASN A 41 -1.91 -19.07 -9.92
N ARG A 42 -1.05 -19.76 -9.16
CA ARG A 42 0.35 -19.34 -8.87
C ARG A 42 0.46 -17.90 -8.37
N LEU A 43 -0.40 -17.54 -7.42
CA LEU A 43 -0.49 -16.19 -6.91
C LEU A 43 0.72 -15.86 -6.01
N SER A 44 1.19 -14.61 -6.09
CA SER A 44 2.20 -14.08 -5.18
C SER A 44 1.55 -13.17 -4.15
N ILE A 45 1.75 -13.45 -2.87
CA ILE A 45 1.24 -12.65 -1.76
C ILE A 45 2.45 -12.11 -0.99
N SER A 46 2.58 -10.78 -0.91
CA SER A 46 3.66 -10.11 -0.18
C SER A 46 3.09 -9.02 0.71
N GLY A 47 3.89 -8.54 1.66
CA GLY A 47 3.54 -7.41 2.51
C GLY A 47 4.78 -6.71 3.02
N SER A 48 4.65 -5.43 3.33
CA SER A 48 5.73 -4.63 3.90
C SER A 48 5.16 -3.46 4.69
N THR A 49 5.98 -2.94 5.60
CA THR A 49 5.71 -1.68 6.30
C THR A 49 6.87 -0.73 6.09
N LEU A 50 6.59 0.56 5.90
CA LEU A 50 7.63 1.54 5.53
C LEU A 50 8.50 1.97 6.72
N ARG A 51 7.93 2.05 7.93
CA ARG A 51 8.64 2.56 9.12
C ARG A 51 9.94 1.80 9.43
N PRO A 52 9.95 0.46 9.53
CA PRO A 52 11.15 -0.30 9.88
C PRO A 52 12.16 -0.48 8.74
N GLN A 53 11.88 -0.01 7.52
CA GLN A 53 12.82 -0.13 6.40
C GLN A 53 14.12 0.63 6.70
N THR A 54 15.22 0.09 6.19
CA THR A 54 16.56 0.67 6.28
C THR A 54 16.64 2.03 5.56
N THR A 55 17.68 2.79 5.87
CA THR A 55 17.95 4.06 5.18
C THR A 55 18.23 3.81 3.71
N GLU A 56 18.95 2.74 3.40
CA GLU A 56 19.31 2.32 2.05
C GLU A 56 18.08 1.94 1.22
N GLU A 57 17.13 1.20 1.81
CA GLU A 57 15.84 0.90 1.17
C GLU A 57 15.03 2.16 0.89
N LYS A 58 14.94 3.08 1.87
CA LYS A 58 14.23 4.35 1.71
C LYS A 58 14.88 5.24 0.66
N ALA A 59 16.22 5.27 0.59
CA ALA A 59 16.97 6.01 -0.41
C ALA A 59 16.66 5.49 -1.82
N ARG A 60 16.69 4.17 -2.02
CA ARG A 60 16.30 3.56 -3.31
C ARG A 60 14.88 3.95 -3.73
N ILE A 61 13.91 3.87 -2.81
CA ILE A 61 12.53 4.29 -3.08
C ILE A 61 12.48 5.78 -3.47
N ALA A 62 13.23 6.64 -2.78
CA ALA A 62 13.25 8.07 -3.09
C ALA A 62 13.85 8.36 -4.47
N ASP A 63 14.89 7.64 -4.86
CA ASP A 63 15.51 7.79 -6.18
C ASP A 63 14.60 7.28 -7.30
N ASP A 64 13.93 6.15 -7.10
CA ASP A 64 12.92 5.64 -8.04
C ASP A 64 11.77 6.65 -8.24
N LEU A 65 11.29 7.26 -7.15
CA LEU A 65 10.26 8.30 -7.21
C LEU A 65 10.73 9.54 -7.99
N LYS A 66 11.97 9.99 -7.80
CA LYS A 66 12.52 11.12 -8.56
C LYS A 66 12.63 10.81 -10.05
N GLN A 67 12.99 9.59 -10.41
CA GLN A 67 13.15 9.21 -11.82
C GLN A 67 11.81 9.03 -12.52
N VAL A 68 10.83 8.41 -11.86
CA VAL A 68 9.58 7.99 -12.50
C VAL A 68 8.42 8.95 -12.22
N VAL A 69 8.30 9.43 -10.98
CA VAL A 69 7.10 10.16 -10.51
C VAL A 69 7.26 11.68 -10.60
N TRP A 70 8.46 12.22 -10.34
CA TRP A 70 8.71 13.66 -10.41
C TRP A 70 8.37 14.29 -11.78
N PRO A 71 8.74 13.69 -12.93
CA PRO A 71 8.36 14.23 -14.23
C PRO A 71 6.83 14.32 -14.43
N LEU A 72 6.08 13.38 -13.85
CA LEU A 72 4.61 13.37 -13.90
C LEU A 72 4.00 14.48 -13.03
N LEU A 73 4.66 14.83 -11.92
CA LEU A 73 4.27 15.95 -11.06
C LEU A 73 4.60 17.29 -11.73
N GLU A 74 5.79 17.42 -12.33
CA GLU A 74 6.26 18.64 -13.00
C GLU A 74 5.43 18.96 -14.26
N SER A 75 5.11 17.94 -15.05
CA SER A 75 4.19 18.09 -16.20
C SER A 75 2.74 18.34 -15.78
N GLY A 76 2.41 18.05 -14.51
CA GLY A 76 1.06 18.18 -13.97
C GLY A 76 0.09 17.08 -14.40
N GLU A 77 0.58 15.99 -15.00
CA GLU A 77 -0.20 14.79 -15.35
C GLU A 77 -0.82 14.15 -14.10
N ILE A 78 -0.06 14.15 -12.99
CA ILE A 78 -0.57 13.73 -11.68
C ILE A 78 -0.46 14.86 -10.67
N ARG A 79 -1.40 14.90 -9.72
CA ARG A 79 -1.41 15.88 -8.63
C ARG A 79 -1.86 15.24 -7.32
N PRO A 80 -1.20 15.55 -6.19
CA PRO A 80 -1.71 15.15 -4.89
C PRO A 80 -3.10 15.77 -4.64
N GLN A 81 -4.01 14.99 -4.06
CA GLN A 81 -5.32 15.46 -3.65
C GLN A 81 -5.23 16.05 -2.25
N PHE A 82 -5.48 17.35 -2.12
CA PHE A 82 -5.47 18.04 -0.83
C PHE A 82 -6.90 18.28 -0.35
N THR A 83 -7.27 17.70 0.78
CA THR A 83 -8.59 17.94 1.39
C THR A 83 -8.59 19.24 2.20
N ARG A 84 -7.58 19.46 3.05
CA ARG A 84 -7.53 20.63 3.93
C ARG A 84 -6.09 20.94 4.33
N ALA A 85 -5.76 22.23 4.37
CA ALA A 85 -4.53 22.73 4.97
C ALA A 85 -4.83 23.27 6.38
N PHE A 86 -3.95 22.96 7.33
CA PHE A 86 -4.02 23.47 8.69
C PHE A 86 -2.76 24.29 8.97
N LEU A 87 -2.93 25.44 9.62
CA LEU A 87 -1.79 26.16 10.19
C LEU A 87 -1.16 25.30 11.27
N TRP A 88 0.17 25.32 11.37
CA TRP A 88 0.92 24.57 12.39
C TRP A 88 0.38 24.80 13.81
N THR A 89 -0.01 26.04 14.13
CA THR A 89 -0.56 26.43 15.43
C THR A 89 -2.00 25.95 15.70
N ARG A 90 -2.70 25.44 14.68
CA ARG A 90 -4.11 25.02 14.74
C ARG A 90 -4.30 23.54 14.42
N GLN A 91 -3.29 22.71 14.66
CA GLN A 91 -3.47 21.27 14.57
C GLN A 91 -4.57 20.83 15.54
N PRO A 92 -5.60 20.10 15.07
CA PRO A 92 -6.54 19.47 15.98
C PRO A 92 -5.73 18.57 16.92
N LYS A 93 -5.96 18.70 18.23
CA LYS A 93 -5.35 17.79 19.20
C LYS A 93 -5.72 16.36 18.76
N HIS A 94 -4.72 15.57 18.39
CA HIS A 94 -4.90 14.15 18.13
C HIS A 94 -5.30 13.50 19.46
N THR A 95 -6.61 13.39 19.71
CA THR A 95 -7.13 12.48 20.72
C THR A 95 -6.94 11.08 20.14
N VAL A 96 -5.89 10.41 20.62
CA VAL A 96 -5.67 8.97 20.42
C VAL A 96 -6.66 8.21 21.30
#